data_AF-A0AAD0RZL9-F1
#
_entry.id   AF-A0AAD0RZL9-F1
#
_cell.length_a   1.000
_cell.length_b   1.000
_cell.length_c   1.000
_cell.angle_alpha   90.00
_cell.angle_beta   90.00
_cell.angle_gamma   90.00
#
_symmetry.space_group_name_H-M   'P 1'
#
loop_
_entity.id
_entity.type
_entity.pdbx_description
1 polymer ?
#
loop_
_entity_poly.entity_id
_entity_poly.type
_entity_poly.pdbx_seq_one_letter_code
_entity_poly.pdbx_strand_id
1 'polypeptide(L)' 'MNGSEILSGCGQYVIGLGTLALLNAGLAQSKNRSGLLWFFISLPLGPLATFLLVVLDKQPNRNY' A
#
# COMPACT_ATOMS: atom_id res chain seq x y z
N MET A 1 25.92 3.48 -17.87
CA MET A 1 25.23 3.67 -16.58
C MET A 1 26.30 3.69 -15.50
N ASN A 2 26.45 4.82 -14.81
CA ASN A 2 27.45 4.98 -13.76
C ASN A 2 26.83 4.53 -12.43
N GLY A 3 27.61 3.93 -11.52
CA GLY A 3 27.09 3.28 -10.31
C GLY A 3 26.23 4.16 -9.39
N SER A 4 26.32 5.49 -9.50
CA SER A 4 25.43 6.44 -8.83
C SER A 4 23.96 6.32 -9.27
N GLU A 5 23.69 6.03 -10.54
CA GLU A 5 22.33 5.92 -11.09
C GLU A 5 21.59 4.69 -10.54
N ILE A 6 22.32 3.60 -10.31
CA ILE A 6 21.80 2.35 -9.72
C ILE A 6 21.39 2.58 -8.26
N LEU A 7 22.20 3.33 -7.50
CA LEU A 7 21.91 3.66 -6.10
C LEU A 7 20.72 4.64 -5.97
N SER A 8 20.64 5.63 -6.87
CA SER A 8 19.52 6.59 -6.92
C SER A 8 18.18 5.93 -7.26
N GLY A 9 18.17 4.93 -8.16
CA GLY A 9 16.94 4.21 -8.53
C GLY A 9 16.34 3.39 -7.39
N CYS A 10 17.17 2.72 -6.58
CA CYS A 10 16.71 1.94 -5.42
C CYS A 10 16.06 2.83 -4.35
N GLY A 11 16.64 4.00 -4.06
CA GLY A 11 16.08 4.93 -3.08
C GLY A 11 14.68 5.44 -3.47
N GLN A 12 14.49 5.81 -4.74
CA GLN A 12 13.17 6.22 -5.25
C GLN A 12 12.14 5.09 -5.20
N TYR A 13 12.56 3.85 -5.44
CA TYR A 13 11.69 2.68 -5.34
C TYR A 13 11.18 2.44 -3.91
N VAL A 14 12.04 2.53 -2.90
CA VAL A 14 11.65 2.36 -1.49
C VAL A 14 10.68 3.46 -1.04
N ILE A 15 10.92 4.71 -1.46
CA ILE A 15 10.01 5.84 -1.17
C ILE A 15 8.66 5.60 -1.86
N GLY A 16 8.66 5.17 -3.12
CA GLY A 16 7.46 4.84 -3.88
C GLY A 16 6.63 3.73 -3.23
N LEU A 17 7.27 2.67 -2.72
CA LEU A 17 6.59 1.62 -1.96
C LEU A 17 5.99 2.13 -0.65
N GLY A 18 6.70 2.99 0.08
CA GLY A 18 6.20 3.61 1.32
C GLY A 18 4.98 4.50 1.07
N THR A 19 5.03 5.34 0.03
CA THR A 19 3.88 6.18 -0.38
C THR A 19 2.69 5.32 -0.82
N LEU A 20 2.92 4.28 -1.62
CA LEU A 20 1.87 3.36 -2.06
C LEU A 20 1.21 2.64 -0.89
N ALA A 21 2.02 2.19 0.09
CA ALA A 21 1.52 1.55 1.30
C ALA A 21 0.63 2.48 2.14
N LEU A 22 1.00 3.76 2.26
CA LEU A 22 0.18 4.78 2.94
C LEU A 22 -1.16 5.00 2.23
N LEU A 23 -1.17 5.11 0.89
CA LEU A 23 -2.41 5.25 0.12
C LEU A 23 -3.32 4.03 0.28
N ASN A 24 -2.76 2.82 0.24
CA ASN A 24 -3.51 1.59 0.45
C ASN A 24 -4.10 1.51 1.87
N ALA A 25 -3.41 2.02 2.88
CA ALA A 25 -3.92 2.11 4.25
C ALA A 25 -5.16 3.01 4.33
N GLY A 26 -5.13 4.18 3.68
CA GLY A 26 -6.27 5.09 3.60
C GLY A 26 -7.46 4.48 2.83
N LEU A 27 -7.19 3.80 1.71
CA LEU A 27 -8.20 3.07 0.94
C LEU A 27 -8.84 1.93 1.73
N ALA A 28 -8.09 1.23 2.57
CA ALA A 28 -8.64 0.22 3.46
C ALA A 28 -9.56 0.84 4.52
N GLN A 29 -9.15 1.96 5.10
CA GLN A 29 -9.93 2.63 6.15
C GLN A 29 -11.28 3.14 5.62
N SER A 30 -11.33 3.65 4.38
CA SER A 30 -12.59 4.06 3.74
C SER A 30 -13.56 2.90 3.47
N LYS A 31 -13.04 1.66 3.42
CA LYS A 31 -13.80 0.42 3.26
C LYS A 31 -14.12 -0.30 4.58
N ASN A 32 -14.03 0.39 5.72
CA ASN A 32 -14.19 -0.17 7.08
C ASN A 32 -13.21 -1.33 7.38
N ARG A 33 -12.00 -1.28 6.82
CA ARG A 33 -10.94 -2.27 7.08
C ARG A 33 -9.79 -1.60 7.85
N SER A 34 -8.97 -2.40 8.54
CA SER A 34 -7.83 -1.87 9.30
C SER A 34 -6.76 -1.32 8.37
N GLY A 35 -6.62 0.01 8.33
CA GLY A 35 -5.63 0.70 7.48
C GLY A 35 -4.20 0.27 7.79
N LEU A 36 -3.84 0.12 9.07
CA LEU A 36 -2.51 -0.32 9.50
C LEU A 36 -2.17 -1.75 9.05
N LEU A 37 -3.15 -2.66 9.07
CA LEU A 37 -2.94 -4.02 8.56
C LEU A 37 -2.61 -3.98 7.06
N TRP A 38 -3.37 -3.18 6.30
CA TRP A 38 -3.17 -3.02 4.86
C TRP A 38 -1.91 -2.23 4.50
N PHE A 39 -1.44 -1.34 5.36
CA PHE A 39 -0.13 -0.69 5.26
C PHE A 39 0.99 -1.73 5.25
N PHE A 40 1.07 -2.57 6.29
CA PHE A 40 2.12 -3.60 6.41
C PHE A 40 2.03 -4.67 5.33
N ILE A 41 0.83 -5.01 4.86
CA ILE A 41 0.62 -5.92 3.72
C ILE A 41 1.18 -5.28 2.44
N SER A 42 1.05 -3.96 2.27
CA SER A 42 1.50 -3.26 1.05
C SER A 42 3.01 -3.07 0.96
N LEU A 43 3.76 -3.08 2.07
CA LEU A 43 5.22 -2.99 2.05
C LEU A 43 5.89 -4.13 1.23
N PRO A 44 5.54 -5.42 1.41
CA PRO A 44 6.08 -6.52 0.62
C PRO A 44 5.30 -6.81 -0.68
N LEU A 45 3.99 -6.56 -0.72
CA LEU A 45 3.14 -6.90 -1.88
C LEU A 45 3.02 -5.77 -2.90
N GLY A 46 3.36 -4.54 -2.53
CA GLY A 46 3.30 -3.38 -3.41
C GLY A 46 1.91 -3.19 -4.06
N PRO A 47 1.84 -2.99 -5.40
CA PRO A 47 0.58 -2.82 -6.12
C PRO A 47 -0.40 -3.99 -6.01
N LEU A 48 0.08 -5.19 -5.69
CA LEU A 48 -0.78 -6.37 -5.55
C LEU A 48 -1.72 -6.24 -4.34
N ALA A 49 -1.28 -5.56 -3.27
CA ALA A 49 -2.13 -5.23 -2.14
C ALA A 49 -3.28 -4.28 -2.56
N THR A 50 -3.00 -3.31 -3.46
CA THR A 50 -4.02 -2.40 -4.00
C THR A 50 -5.06 -3.15 -4.80
N PHE A 51 -4.64 -4.10 -5.66
CA PHE A 51 -5.56 -4.91 -6.46
C PHE A 51 -6.55 -5.68 -5.59
N LEU A 52 -6.05 -6.34 -4.53
CA LEU A 52 -6.90 -7.03 -3.56
C LEU A 52 -7.87 -6.06 -2.88
N LEU A 53 -7.39 -4.90 -2.43
CA LEU A 53 -8.21 -3.86 -1.76
C LEU A 53 -9.34 -3.33 -2.64
N VAL A 54 -9.08 -3.12 -3.94
CA VAL A 54 -10.05 -2.61 -4.89
C VAL A 54 -11.16 -3.64 -5.13
N VAL A 55 -10.80 -4.90 -5.38
CA VAL A 55 -11.74 -5.99 -5.66
C VAL A 55 -12.58 -6.38 -4.44
N LEU A 56 -12.01 -6.30 -3.24
CA LEU A 56 -12.68 -6.67 -2.00
C LEU A 56 -13.77 -5.66 -1.61
N ASP A 57 -15.03 -6.07 -1.50
CA ASP A 57 -16.11 -5.18 -1.07
C ASP A 57 -15.91 -4.49 0.29
N LYS A 58 -16.58 -3.34 0.45
CA LYS A 58 -16.62 -2.59 1.72
C LYS A 58 -17.24 -3.47 2.80
N GLN A 59 -16.58 -3.59 3.94
CA GLN A 59 -17.12 -4.36 5.06
C GLN A 59 -18.32 -3.62 5.65
N PRO A 60 -19.41 -4.34 6.00
CA PRO A 60 -20.54 -3.75 6.72
C PRO A 60 -20.04 -3.16 8.04
N ASN A 61 -20.54 -1.96 8.37
CA ASN A 61 -20.22 -1.33 9.64
C ASN A 61 -20.82 -2.20 10.76
N ARG A 62 -19.98 -2.70 11.67
CA ARG A 62 -20.39 -3.61 12.75
C ARG A 62 -21.02 -2.92 13.95
N ASN A 63 -21.19 -1.60 13.90
CA ASN A 63 -21.92 -0.85 14.92
C ASN A 63 -23.40 -0.81 14.51
N TYR A 64 -24.21 -1.67 15.15
CA TYR A 64 -25.68 -1.65 15.11
C TYR A 64 -26.23 -0.49 15.93
#